data_AF-A0A660ZPK7-F1
#
_entry.id   AF-A0A660ZPK7-F1
#
_cell.length_a   1.000
_cell.length_b   1.000
_cell.length_c   1.000
_cell.angle_alpha   90.00
_cell.angle_beta   90.00
_cell.angle_gamma   90.00
#
_symmetry.space_group_name_H-M   'P 1'
#
loop_
_entity.id
_entity.type
_entity.pdbx_description
1 polymer ?
#
loop_
_entity_poly.entity_id
_entity_poly.type
_entity_poly.pdbx_seq_one_letter_code
_entity_poly.pdbx_strand_id
1 'polypeptide(L)'
;MNITFFQNQDWVWGVGLLLSGLFFAVAIIRYGVTRFRLEMIDTPDNDMRLGRIFDFLIKVLIPVEFVMLITWWFSQVILKYDPKLWWHPLRTFSIGTCLAQWGALIAVLMIFNRRLTRAVLSRSTAAAATIRVKEGEK
;
A
#
# COMPACT_ATOMS: atom_id res chain seq x y z
N MET A 1 2.80 -25.74 -16.39
CA MET A 1 2.53 -24.50 -15.62
C MET A 1 1.07 -24.50 -15.20
N ASN A 2 0.75 -24.14 -13.95
CA ASN A 2 -0.63 -24.10 -13.45
C ASN A 2 -1.18 -22.67 -13.57
N ILE A 3 -2.10 -22.43 -14.49
CA ILE A 3 -2.68 -21.11 -14.73
C ILE A 3 -3.46 -20.57 -13.53
N THR A 4 -4.14 -21.45 -12.79
CA THR A 4 -4.94 -21.10 -11.61
C THR A 4 -4.08 -20.55 -10.49
N PHE A 5 -2.83 -21.03 -10.38
CA PHE A 5 -1.87 -20.46 -9.42
C PHE A 5 -1.58 -18.99 -9.73
N PHE A 6 -1.26 -18.66 -10.98
CA PHE A 6 -0.95 -17.28 -11.39
C PHE A 6 -2.16 -16.36 -11.24
N GLN A 7 -3.36 -16.83 -11.58
CA GLN A 7 -4.59 -16.07 -11.36
C GLN A 7 -4.84 -15.77 -9.88
N ASN A 8 -4.58 -16.74 -9.00
CA ASN A 8 -4.71 -16.50 -7.57
C ASN A 8 -3.66 -15.51 -7.04
N GLN A 9 -2.42 -15.54 -7.56
CA GLN A 9 -1.40 -14.57 -7.17
C GLN A 9 -1.78 -13.16 -7.61
N ASP A 10 -2.16 -12.99 -8.88
CA ASP A 10 -2.65 -11.71 -9.41
C ASP A 10 -3.83 -11.18 -8.58
N TRP A 11 -4.78 -12.04 -8.23
CA TRP A 11 -5.91 -11.69 -7.36
C TRP A 11 -5.49 -11.22 -5.96
N VAL A 12 -4.69 -12.01 -5.25
CA VAL A 12 -4.28 -11.70 -3.86
C VAL A 12 -3.54 -10.37 -3.79
N TRP A 13 -2.64 -10.12 -4.75
CA TRP A 13 -1.87 -8.88 -4.80
C TRP A 13 -2.69 -7.72 -5.38
N GLY A 14 -3.64 -7.97 -6.27
CA GLY A 14 -4.61 -6.98 -6.74
C GLY A 14 -5.46 -6.42 -5.62
N VAL A 15 -5.99 -7.27 -4.73
CA VAL A 15 -6.70 -6.82 -3.52
C VAL A 15 -5.73 -6.09 -2.56
N GLY A 16 -4.47 -6.53 -2.48
CA GLY A 16 -3.43 -5.85 -1.70
C GLY A 16 -3.15 -4.41 -2.17
N LEU A 17 -3.23 -4.13 -3.47
CA LEU A 17 -3.08 -2.77 -4.01
C LEU A 17 -4.20 -1.84 -3.54
N LEU A 18 -5.44 -2.32 -3.43
CA LEU A 18 -6.56 -1.55 -2.88
C LEU A 18 -6.27 -1.14 -1.42
N LEU A 19 -5.76 -2.08 -0.61
CA LEU A 19 -5.38 -1.81 0.78
C LEU A 19 -4.23 -0.78 0.86
N SER A 20 -3.25 -0.87 -0.05
CA SER A 20 -2.18 0.12 -0.18
C SER A 20 -2.72 1.52 -0.51
N GLY A 21 -3.68 1.62 -1.43
CA GLY A 21 -4.33 2.89 -1.78
C GLY A 21 -5.04 3.54 -0.59
N LEU A 22 -5.72 2.73 0.24
CA LEU A 22 -6.32 3.21 1.48
C LEU A 22 -5.25 3.71 2.47
N PHE A 23 -4.17 2.96 2.69
CA PHE A 23 -3.11 3.39 3.60
C PHE A 23 -2.46 4.69 3.14
N PHE A 24 -2.30 4.88 1.83
CA PHE A 24 -1.83 6.14 1.28
C PHE A 24 -2.79 7.30 1.57
N ALA A 25 -4.10 7.09 1.35
CA ALA A 25 -5.12 8.09 1.70
C ALA A 25 -5.11 8.43 3.20
N VAL A 26 -5.04 7.41 4.07
CA VAL A 26 -4.94 7.60 5.53
C VAL A 26 -3.68 8.38 5.92
N ALA A 27 -2.53 8.07 5.31
CA ALA A 27 -1.29 8.79 5.54
C ALA A 27 -1.40 10.28 5.15
N ILE A 28 -1.99 10.58 3.99
CA ILE A 28 -2.23 11.96 3.55
C ILE A 28 -3.22 12.67 4.48
N ILE A 29 -4.30 12.00 4.90
CA ILE A 29 -5.26 12.56 5.86
C ILE A 29 -4.56 12.90 7.18
N ARG A 30 -3.66 12.03 7.66
CA ARG A 30 -2.91 12.24 8.90
C ARG A 30 -1.87 13.35 8.80
N TYR A 31 -1.24 13.51 7.63
CA TYR A 31 -0.32 14.60 7.31
C TYR A 31 -1.06 15.95 7.17
N GLY A 32 -2.30 15.91 6.71
CA GLY A 32 -3.12 17.06 6.39
C GLY A 32 -3.25 17.23 4.88
N VAL A 33 -4.40 16.84 4.32
CA VAL A 33 -4.60 16.75 2.86
C VAL A 33 -4.38 18.08 2.13
N THR A 34 -4.88 19.18 2.68
CA THR A 34 -4.70 20.51 2.09
C THR A 34 -3.23 20.94 2.10
N ARG A 35 -2.50 20.60 3.17
CA ARG A 35 -1.07 20.85 3.29
C ARG A 35 -0.29 20.01 2.27
N PHE A 36 -0.61 18.72 2.18
CA PHE A 36 -0.03 17.81 1.19
C PHE A 36 -0.21 18.33 -0.24
N ARG A 37 -1.43 18.77 -0.58
CA ARG A 37 -1.75 19.33 -1.89
C ARG A 37 -0.93 20.58 -2.21
N LEU A 38 -0.85 21.52 -1.27
CA LEU A 38 -0.13 22.79 -1.51
C LEU A 38 1.40 22.62 -1.54
N GLU A 39 1.95 21.72 -0.72
CA GLU A 39 3.41 21.56 -0.60
C GLU A 39 4.01 20.55 -1.58
N MET A 40 3.26 19.50 -1.96
CA MET A 40 3.79 18.37 -2.73
C MET A 40 3.23 18.27 -4.14
N ILE A 41 2.05 18.87 -4.40
CA ILE A 41 1.34 18.76 -5.68
C ILE A 41 1.34 20.11 -6.41
N ASP A 42 0.80 21.16 -5.79
CA ASP A 42 0.66 22.50 -6.38
C ASP A 42 1.99 23.29 -6.34
N THR A 43 3.09 22.64 -6.71
CA THR A 43 4.44 23.21 -6.82
C THR A 43 4.48 24.24 -7.97
N PRO A 44 5.33 25.29 -7.92
CA PRO A 44 5.39 26.32 -8.97
C PRO A 44 5.63 25.77 -10.39
N ASP A 45 6.29 24.62 -10.50
CA ASP A 45 6.59 23.94 -11.77
C ASP A 45 5.41 23.09 -12.30
N ASN A 46 4.28 23.07 -11.60
CA ASN A 46 3.12 22.27 -11.98
C ASN A 46 2.03 23.15 -12.61
N ASP A 47 1.71 22.89 -13.88
CA ASP A 47 0.73 23.64 -14.65
C ASP A 47 -0.72 23.43 -14.17
N MET A 48 -1.00 22.28 -13.53
CA MET A 48 -2.34 21.90 -13.09
C MET A 48 -2.50 21.97 -11.58
N ARG A 49 -3.27 22.97 -11.12
CA ARG A 49 -3.61 23.13 -9.70
C ARG A 49 -4.80 22.27 -9.34
N LEU A 50 -4.57 21.26 -8.51
CA LEU A 50 -5.63 20.43 -8.00
C LEU A 50 -6.34 21.23 -6.91
N GLY A 51 -7.59 21.63 -7.12
CA GLY A 51 -8.33 22.45 -6.15
C GLY A 51 -8.86 21.64 -4.96
N ARG A 52 -9.91 22.15 -4.29
CA ARG A 52 -10.58 21.47 -3.16
C ARG A 52 -11.17 20.09 -3.52
N ILE A 53 -11.32 19.79 -4.80
CA ILE A 53 -11.77 18.47 -5.28
C ILE A 53 -10.80 17.38 -4.81
N PHE A 54 -9.48 17.61 -4.88
CA PHE A 54 -8.50 16.65 -4.40
C PHE A 54 -8.68 16.37 -2.90
N ASP A 55 -8.90 17.43 -2.10
CA ASP A 55 -9.13 17.30 -0.67
C ASP A 55 -10.36 16.40 -0.39
N PHE A 56 -11.44 16.58 -1.15
CA PHE A 56 -12.64 15.75 -1.05
C PHE A 56 -12.40 14.31 -1.49
N LEU A 57 -11.71 14.09 -2.61
CA LEU A 57 -11.41 12.75 -3.14
C LEU A 57 -10.62 11.92 -2.13
N ILE A 58 -9.54 12.49 -1.58
CA ILE A 58 -8.69 11.80 -0.61
C ILE A 58 -9.38 11.61 0.74
N LYS A 59 -10.07 12.64 1.27
CA LYS A 59 -10.67 12.56 2.62
C LYS A 59 -11.94 11.72 2.67
N VAL A 60 -12.72 11.71 1.59
CA VAL A 60 -14.08 11.17 1.61
C VAL A 60 -14.24 10.08 0.57
N LEU A 61 -13.99 10.36 -0.72
CA LEU A 61 -14.32 9.41 -1.77
C LEU A 61 -13.54 8.10 -1.63
N ILE A 62 -12.21 8.16 -1.53
CA ILE A 62 -11.36 6.97 -1.47
C ILE A 62 -11.69 6.09 -0.24
N PRO A 63 -11.77 6.62 0.99
CA PRO A 63 -12.14 5.80 2.15
C PRO A 63 -13.53 5.17 2.01
N VAL A 64 -14.51 5.92 1.51
CA VAL A 64 -15.89 5.43 1.34
C VAL A 64 -15.94 4.33 0.28
N GLU A 65 -15.31 4.55 -0.88
CA GLU A 65 -15.23 3.59 -1.96
C GLU A 65 -14.58 2.28 -1.51
N PHE A 66 -13.45 2.38 -0.79
CA PHE A 66 -12.78 1.20 -0.23
C PHE A 66 -13.71 0.42 0.71
N VAL A 67 -14.38 1.08 1.65
CA VAL A 67 -15.28 0.43 2.60
C VAL A 67 -16.45 -0.24 1.89
N MET A 68 -17.07 0.44 0.92
CA MET A 68 -18.17 -0.13 0.13
C MET A 68 -17.72 -1.35 -0.65
N LEU A 69 -16.61 -1.25 -1.40
CA LEU A 69 -16.09 -2.35 -2.23
C LEU A 69 -15.67 -3.56 -1.39
N ILE A 70 -14.94 -3.35 -0.29
CA ILE A 70 -14.50 -4.43 0.59
C ILE A 70 -15.70 -5.09 1.28
N THR A 71 -16.65 -4.31 1.80
CA THR A 71 -17.84 -4.87 2.45
C THR A 71 -18.68 -5.68 1.48
N TRP A 72 -18.87 -5.16 0.26
CA TRP A 72 -19.58 -5.87 -0.79
C TRP A 72 -18.86 -7.15 -1.21
N TRP A 73 -17.54 -7.08 -1.43
CA TRP A 73 -16.72 -8.25 -1.79
C TRP A 73 -16.79 -9.33 -0.71
N PHE A 74 -16.57 -8.98 0.57
CA PHE A 74 -16.67 -9.91 1.69
C PHE A 74 -18.04 -10.59 1.73
N SER A 75 -19.11 -9.79 1.56
CA SER A 75 -20.48 -10.32 1.52
C SER A 75 -20.67 -11.34 0.40
N GLN A 76 -20.12 -11.09 -0.78
CA GLN A 76 -20.23 -12.01 -1.92
C GLN A 76 -19.47 -13.32 -1.68
N VAL A 77 -18.26 -13.26 -1.10
CA VAL A 77 -17.48 -14.46 -0.76
C VAL A 77 -18.20 -15.29 0.30
N ILE A 78 -18.66 -14.65 1.37
CA ILE A 78 -19.27 -15.32 2.53
C ILE A 78 -20.67 -15.85 2.21
N LEU A 79 -21.47 -15.14 1.43
CA LEU A 79 -22.89 -15.50 1.23
C LEU A 79 -23.14 -16.31 -0.05
N LYS A 80 -22.32 -16.15 -1.10
CA LYS A 80 -22.61 -16.74 -2.41
C LYS A 80 -21.53 -17.70 -2.91
N TYR A 81 -20.26 -17.32 -2.86
CA TYR A 81 -19.22 -18.08 -3.54
C TYR A 81 -18.71 -19.27 -2.74
N ASP A 82 -18.33 -19.08 -1.47
CA ASP A 82 -17.86 -20.19 -0.63
C ASP A 82 -18.22 -20.00 0.86
N PRO A 83 -19.50 -20.16 1.22
CA PRO A 83 -19.97 -19.88 2.58
C PRO A 83 -19.35 -20.74 3.68
N LYS A 84 -18.81 -21.92 3.33
CA LYS A 84 -18.23 -22.86 4.30
C LYS A 84 -16.71 -22.70 4.45
N LEU A 85 -16.01 -22.33 3.38
CA LEU A 85 -14.54 -22.35 3.33
C LEU A 85 -13.92 -20.99 2.97
N TRP A 86 -14.66 -19.87 3.03
CA TRP A 86 -14.16 -18.52 2.77
C TRP A 86 -12.91 -18.12 3.59
N TRP A 87 -12.72 -18.72 4.77
CA TRP A 87 -11.60 -18.47 5.69
C TRP A 87 -10.40 -19.40 5.46
N HIS A 88 -10.52 -20.40 4.57
CA HIS A 88 -9.48 -21.42 4.41
C HIS A 88 -8.22 -20.86 3.71
N PRO A 89 -7.03 -20.96 4.31
CA PRO A 89 -5.82 -20.23 3.87
C PRO A 89 -5.17 -20.77 2.60
N LEU A 90 -5.58 -21.95 2.13
CA LEU A 90 -5.08 -22.59 0.92
C LEU A 90 -6.10 -22.59 -0.23
N ARG A 91 -7.27 -21.98 -0.03
CA ARG A 91 -8.33 -21.93 -1.05
C ARG A 91 -8.14 -20.75 -2.00
N THR A 92 -8.03 -21.03 -3.29
CA THR A 92 -7.92 -19.98 -4.31
C THR A 92 -9.09 -18.99 -4.25
N PHE A 93 -8.80 -17.71 -4.46
CA PHE A 93 -9.78 -16.60 -4.48
C PHE A 93 -10.59 -16.44 -3.18
N SER A 94 -10.02 -16.87 -2.04
CA SER A 94 -10.64 -16.73 -0.72
C SER A 94 -10.02 -15.59 0.10
N ILE A 95 -10.81 -15.06 1.04
CA ILE A 95 -10.33 -14.09 2.04
C ILE A 95 -9.20 -14.71 2.87
N GLY A 96 -9.36 -15.98 3.28
CA GLY A 96 -8.37 -16.70 4.05
C GLY A 96 -7.00 -16.76 3.38
N THR A 97 -6.97 -17.00 2.06
CA THR A 97 -5.71 -17.06 1.30
C THR A 97 -5.05 -15.69 1.19
N CYS A 98 -5.81 -14.61 1.00
CA CYS A 98 -5.25 -13.26 1.01
C CYS A 98 -4.58 -12.96 2.37
N LEU A 99 -5.31 -13.17 3.47
CA LEU A 99 -4.79 -12.90 4.82
C LEU A 99 -3.57 -13.76 5.16
N ALA A 100 -3.58 -15.04 4.78
CA ALA A 100 -2.45 -15.94 5.02
C ALA A 100 -1.20 -15.48 4.25
N GLN A 101 -1.34 -15.13 2.97
CA GLN A 101 -0.20 -14.69 2.16
C GLN A 101 0.34 -13.33 2.61
N TRP A 102 -0.52 -12.36 2.90
CA TRP A 102 -0.10 -11.07 3.43
C TRP A 102 0.56 -11.21 4.80
N GLY A 103 -0.03 -12.01 5.69
CA GLY A 103 0.53 -12.31 7.01
C GLY A 103 1.90 -12.98 6.91
N ALA A 104 2.06 -13.93 5.99
CA ALA A 104 3.35 -14.56 5.72
C ALA A 104 4.38 -13.54 5.20
N LEU A 105 4.02 -12.67 4.26
CA LEU A 105 4.91 -11.61 3.77
C LEU A 105 5.32 -10.65 4.90
N ILE A 106 4.35 -10.19 5.71
CA ILE A 106 4.63 -9.31 6.86
C ILE A 106 5.56 -10.00 7.86
N ALA A 107 5.32 -11.27 8.18
CA ALA A 107 6.20 -12.05 9.06
C ALA A 107 7.63 -12.13 8.51
N VAL A 108 7.79 -12.43 7.22
CA VAL A 108 9.10 -12.42 6.54
C VAL A 108 9.76 -11.05 6.66
N LEU A 109 9.05 -9.97 6.32
CA LEU A 109 9.57 -8.61 6.40
C LEU A 109 9.99 -8.24 7.83
N MET A 110 9.21 -8.62 8.84
CA MET A 110 9.55 -8.38 10.25
C MET A 110 10.82 -9.13 10.68
N ILE A 111 10.97 -10.39 10.28
CA ILE A 111 12.16 -11.21 10.57
C ILE A 111 13.41 -10.56 9.96
N PHE A 112 13.31 -10.11 8.70
CA PHE A 112 14.44 -9.50 7.99
C PHE A 112 14.61 -8.00 8.26
N ASN A 113 13.70 -7.36 8.99
CA ASN A 113 13.69 -5.91 9.20
C ASN A 113 15.03 -5.41 9.75
N ARG A 114 15.58 -6.07 10.78
CA ARG A 114 16.89 -5.70 11.37
C ARG A 114 18.07 -5.77 10.39
N ARG A 115 18.00 -6.61 9.36
CA ARG A 115 19.04 -6.73 8.31
C ARG A 115 18.84 -5.65 7.25
N LEU A 116 17.60 -5.47 6.82
CA LEU A 116 17.19 -4.44 5.86
C LEU A 116 17.51 -3.04 6.37
N THR A 117 17.08 -2.69 7.57
CA THR A 117 17.34 -1.37 8.18
C THR A 117 18.84 -1.09 8.28
N ARG A 118 19.65 -2.07 8.69
CA ARG A 118 21.11 -1.91 8.76
C ARG A 118 21.72 -1.67 7.39
N ALA A 119 21.33 -2.45 6.38
CA ALA A 119 21.85 -2.30 5.02
C ALA A 119 21.46 -0.97 4.36
N VAL A 120 20.24 -0.50 4.61
CA VAL A 120 19.75 0.80 4.08
C VAL A 120 20.47 1.95 4.77
N LEU A 121 20.50 1.97 6.10
CA LEU A 121 21.11 3.08 6.85
C LEU A 121 22.63 3.15 6.71
N SER A 122 23.32 2.00 6.61
CA SER A 122 24.77 1.98 6.36
C SER A 122 25.14 2.57 5.00
N ARG A 123 24.27 2.40 3.98
CA ARG A 123 24.46 3.00 2.66
C ARG A 123 24.18 4.49 2.68
N SER A 124 23.15 4.94 3.39
CA SER A 124 22.83 6.37 3.52
C SER A 124 23.94 7.14 4.26
N THR A 125 24.52 6.56 5.31
CA THR A 125 25.64 7.17 6.06
C THR A 125 26.93 7.20 5.25
N ALA A 126 27.25 6.12 4.52
CA ALA A 126 28.41 6.10 3.63
C ALA A 126 28.29 7.14 2.49
N ALA A 127 27.11 7.24 1.85
CA ALA A 127 26.86 8.22 0.79
C ALA A 127 26.97 9.67 1.31
N ALA A 128 26.41 9.96 2.49
CA ALA A 128 26.51 11.28 3.11
C ALA A 128 27.95 11.67 3.49
N ALA A 129 28.76 10.70 3.94
CA ALA A 129 30.17 10.93 4.27
C ALA A 129 31.01 11.26 3.01
N THR A 130 30.78 10.55 1.89
CA THR A 130 31.49 10.82 0.63
C THR A 130 31.17 12.21 0.06
N ILE A 131 29.93 12.70 0.20
CA ILE A 131 29.54 14.04 -0.26
C ILE A 131 30.26 15.13 0.54
N ARG A 132 30.30 15.01 1.88
CA ARG A 132 31.01 15.98 2.73
C ARG A 132 32.51 16.07 2.45
N VAL A 133 33.17 14.95 2.13
CA VAL A 133 34.60 14.94 1.76
C VAL A 133 34.82 15.75 0.48
N LYS A 134 33.95 15.58 -0.54
CA LYS A 134 34.06 16.33 -1.80
C LYS A 134 33.78 17.84 -1.66
N GLU A 135 32.98 18.25 -0.68
CA GLU A 135 32.71 19.67 -0.41
C GLU A 135 33.85 20.34 0.37
N GLY A 136 34.54 19.61 1.26
CA GLY A 136 35.66 20.16 2.04
C GLY A 136 36.98 20.28 1.28
N GLU A 137 37.10 19.65 0.10
CA GLU A 137 38.26 19.79 -0.81
C GLU A 137 38.13 20.95 -1.81
N LYS A 138 37.00 21.67 -1.82
CA LYS A 138 36.78 22.87 -2.65
C LYS A 138 36.93 24.14 -1.83
#